data_AF-F8FEQ9-F1
#
_entry.id   AF-F8FEQ9-F1
#
_cell.length_a   1.000
_cell.length_b   1.000
_cell.length_c   1.000
_cell.angle_alpha   90.00
_cell.angle_beta   90.00
_cell.angle_gamma   90.00
#
_symmetry.space_group_name_H-M   'P 1'
#
loop_
_entity.id
_entity.type
_entity.pdbx_description
1 polymer ?
#
loop_
_entity_poly.entity_id
_entity_poly.type
_entity_poly.pdbx_seq_one_letter_code
_entity_poly.pdbx_strand_id
1 'polypeptide(L)'
;MNIEHLIKKVSKYVTFGQPVSSGSVVSQRLSDPRIPILAYYLINKQQNQEEQHYHEIWLKKDGNFAITESWYRESNVTRKLLKDHLSFEALQKDISAEDAEAIVIRLTEVIKKSEMDDWRPLSSRRG
;
A
#
# COMPACT_ATOMS: atom_id res chain seq x y z
N MET A 1 7.45 17.57 -9.00
CA MET A 1 7.07 16.23 -9.53
C MET A 1 5.58 16.05 -9.24
N ASN A 2 4.73 15.82 -10.24
CA ASN A 2 3.28 15.74 -10.04
C ASN A 2 2.89 14.37 -9.45
N ILE A 3 2.05 14.35 -8.41
CA ILE A 3 1.57 13.13 -7.75
C ILE A 3 0.85 12.18 -8.71
N GLU A 4 0.08 12.70 -9.66
CA GLU A 4 -0.62 11.88 -10.66
C GLU A 4 0.38 11.13 -11.56
N HIS A 5 1.52 11.75 -11.87
CA HIS A 5 2.58 11.13 -12.64
C HIS A 5 3.28 10.03 -11.84
N LEU A 6 3.50 10.25 -10.54
CA LEU A 6 4.03 9.23 -9.64
C LEU A 6 3.10 8.02 -9.54
N ILE A 7 1.80 8.24 -9.32
CA ILE A 7 0.79 7.19 -9.26
C ILE A 7 0.80 6.37 -10.56
N LYS A 8 0.74 7.03 -11.72
CA LYS A 8 0.78 6.36 -13.03
C LYS A 8 2.05 5.54 -13.22
N LYS A 9 3.21 6.01 -12.74
CA LYS A 9 4.46 5.25 -12.79
C LYS A 9 4.41 4.04 -11.86
N VAL A 10 4.05 4.22 -10.59
CA VAL A 10 3.96 3.10 -9.63
C VAL A 10 3.05 2.00 -10.14
N SER A 11 1.89 2.35 -10.73
CA SER A 11 0.96 1.36 -11.27
C SER A 11 1.52 0.49 -12.40
N LYS A 12 2.64 0.88 -13.03
CA LYS A 12 3.36 0.06 -14.02
C LYS A 12 4.33 -0.94 -13.37
N TYR A 13 4.84 -0.63 -12.19
CA TYR A 13 5.96 -1.33 -11.58
C TYR A 13 5.58 -2.24 -10.41
N VAL A 14 4.41 -2.06 -9.81
CA VAL A 14 3.96 -2.88 -8.68
C VAL A 14 2.89 -3.89 -9.06
N THR A 15 2.90 -5.01 -8.37
CA THR A 15 1.79 -5.96 -8.36
C THR A 15 0.77 -5.52 -7.31
N PHE A 16 -0.46 -5.29 -7.75
CA PHE A 16 -1.59 -5.03 -6.85
C PHE A 16 -2.21 -6.34 -6.37
N GLY A 17 -2.54 -6.41 -5.09
CA GLY A 17 -3.19 -7.56 -4.47
C GLY A 17 -4.44 -7.17 -3.70
N GLN A 18 -5.16 -8.17 -3.21
CA GLN A 18 -6.25 -7.94 -2.28
C GLN A 18 -5.71 -8.00 -0.84
N PRO A 19 -5.86 -6.94 -0.02
CA PRO A 19 -5.44 -6.98 1.38
C PRO A 19 -6.16 -8.08 2.15
N VAL A 20 -5.44 -8.82 3.01
CA VAL A 20 -6.08 -9.74 3.97
C VAL A 20 -6.89 -8.92 4.96
N SER A 21 -8.17 -9.24 5.08
CA SER A 21 -9.07 -8.65 6.08
C SER A 21 -8.92 -9.31 7.44
N SER A 22 -8.61 -10.60 7.51
CA SER A 22 -8.29 -11.28 8.77
C SER A 22 -7.38 -12.46 8.52
N GLY A 23 -6.29 -12.59 9.27
CA GLY A 23 -5.36 -13.71 9.14
C GLY A 23 -3.90 -13.33 9.38
N SER A 24 -2.99 -14.25 9.06
CA SER A 24 -1.55 -14.02 9.26
C SER A 24 -0.98 -13.11 8.18
N VAL A 25 -0.23 -12.07 8.55
CA VAL A 25 0.49 -11.23 7.57
C VAL A 25 1.77 -11.90 7.04
N VAL A 26 2.30 -12.88 7.76
CA VAL A 26 3.53 -13.62 7.39
C VAL A 26 3.20 -14.85 6.55
N SER A 27 2.09 -15.53 6.87
CA SER A 27 1.70 -16.80 6.25
C SER A 27 0.28 -16.72 5.70
N GLN A 28 0.07 -15.82 4.74
CA GLN A 28 -1.25 -15.61 4.12
C GLN A 28 -1.70 -16.84 3.35
N ARG A 29 -2.88 -17.35 3.69
CA ARG A 29 -3.53 -18.46 2.98
C ARG A 29 -4.40 -17.93 1.84
N LEU A 30 -4.64 -18.78 0.85
CA LEU A 30 -5.62 -18.50 -0.22
C LEU A 30 -7.05 -18.35 0.35
N SER A 31 -7.34 -19.06 1.44
CA SER A 31 -8.64 -19.05 2.13
C SER A 31 -8.83 -17.86 3.08
N ASP A 32 -7.78 -17.08 3.36
CA ASP A 32 -7.91 -15.95 4.29
C ASP A 32 -8.86 -14.90 3.69
N PRO A 33 -9.83 -14.39 4.45
CA PRO A 33 -10.80 -13.42 3.94
C PRO A 33 -10.09 -12.13 3.49
N ARG A 34 -10.52 -11.54 2.38
CA ARG A 34 -9.86 -10.40 1.72
C ARG A 34 -10.78 -9.19 1.65
N ILE A 35 -10.20 -8.00 1.74
CA ILE A 35 -10.90 -6.75 1.38
C ILE A 35 -11.05 -6.73 -0.15
N PRO A 36 -12.25 -6.50 -0.71
CA PRO A 36 -12.52 -6.61 -2.15
C PRO A 36 -12.00 -5.40 -2.95
N ILE A 37 -10.76 -4.98 -2.71
CA ILE A 37 -10.05 -3.93 -3.45
C ILE A 37 -8.72 -4.46 -3.99
N LEU A 38 -8.31 -4.02 -5.18
CA LEU A 38 -6.95 -4.27 -5.69
C LEU A 38 -6.07 -3.09 -5.33
N ALA A 39 -5.17 -3.30 -4.37
CA ALA A 39 -4.38 -2.23 -3.78
C ALA A 39 -2.94 -2.67 -3.45
N TYR A 40 -2.10 -1.66 -3.24
CA TYR A 40 -0.70 -1.77 -2.85
C TYR A 40 -0.48 -0.95 -1.57
N TYR A 41 0.17 -1.56 -0.59
CA TYR A 41 0.42 -0.94 0.72
C TYR A 41 1.44 0.19 0.60
N LEU A 42 1.14 1.36 1.17
CA LEU A 42 2.07 2.49 1.21
C LEU A 42 2.67 2.66 2.59
N ILE A 43 1.86 3.08 3.55
CA ILE A 43 2.26 3.42 4.91
C ILE A 43 1.17 3.03 5.91
N ASN A 44 1.53 2.98 7.18
CA ASN A 44 0.59 2.89 8.29
C ASN A 44 0.84 4.03 9.28
N LYS A 45 -0.21 4.38 10.02
CA LYS A 45 -0.18 5.39 11.08
C LYS A 45 -0.84 4.83 12.31
N GLN A 46 -0.09 4.79 13.40
CA GLN A 46 -0.59 4.35 14.70
C GLN A 46 -1.67 5.33 15.21
N GLN A 47 -2.83 4.79 15.54
CA GLN A 47 -3.94 5.54 16.14
C GLN A 47 -3.99 5.33 17.65
N ASN A 48 -3.75 4.10 18.10
CA ASN A 48 -3.69 3.74 19.51
C ASN A 48 -2.62 2.67 19.74
N GLN A 49 -1.68 2.96 20.64
CA GLN A 49 -0.57 2.06 20.97
C GLN A 49 -0.99 0.85 21.80
N GLU A 50 -1.90 1.04 22.75
CA GLU A 50 -2.36 -0.03 23.64
C GLU A 50 -3.18 -1.07 22.88
N GLU A 51 -4.02 -0.63 21.95
CA GLU A 51 -4.88 -1.51 21.14
C GLU A 51 -4.19 -2.08 19.90
N GLN A 52 -2.93 -1.68 19.64
CA GLN A 52 -2.23 -1.96 18.37
C GLN A 52 -3.10 -1.62 17.15
N HIS A 53 -3.76 -0.46 17.22
CA HIS A 53 -4.69 0.03 16.20
C HIS A 53 -4.00 1.03 15.27
N TYR A 54 -4.15 0.84 13.97
CA TYR A 54 -3.52 1.64 12.92
C TYR A 54 -4.52 2.00 11.82
N HIS A 55 -4.27 3.13 11.17
CA HIS A 55 -4.78 3.41 9.84
C HIS A 55 -3.71 3.03 8.81
N GLU A 56 -4.08 2.26 7.81
CA GLU A 56 -3.20 1.89 6.69
C GLU A 56 -3.68 2.55 5.43
N ILE A 57 -2.74 3.10 4.68
CA ILE A 57 -3.01 3.81 3.43
C ILE A 57 -2.54 2.95 2.28
N TRP A 58 -3.45 2.77 1.32
CA TRP A 58 -3.27 1.90 0.17
C TRP A 58 -3.43 2.69 -1.12
N LEU A 59 -2.57 2.45 -2.10
CA LEU A 59 -2.78 2.86 -3.48
C LEU A 59 -3.57 1.80 -4.22
N LYS A 60 -4.73 2.15 -4.76
CA LYS A 60 -5.54 1.25 -5.59
C LYS A 60 -5.04 1.24 -7.04
N LYS A 61 -5.32 0.13 -7.73
CA LYS A 61 -4.96 -0.05 -9.15
C LYS A 61 -5.58 0.99 -10.07
N ASP A 62 -6.74 1.54 -9.71
CA ASP A 62 -7.42 2.61 -10.44
C ASP A 62 -6.79 4.00 -10.23
N GLY A 63 -5.76 4.11 -9.38
CA GLY A 63 -5.05 5.36 -9.09
C GLY A 63 -5.62 6.16 -7.91
N ASN A 64 -6.68 5.67 -7.27
CA ASN A 64 -7.22 6.27 -6.05
C ASN A 64 -6.58 5.65 -4.80
N PHE A 65 -6.91 6.20 -3.63
CA PHE A 65 -6.44 5.71 -2.34
C PHE A 65 -7.58 5.10 -1.53
N ALA A 66 -7.22 4.19 -0.63
CA ALA A 66 -8.10 3.65 0.38
C ALA A 66 -7.43 3.72 1.75
N ILE A 67 -8.23 3.85 2.79
CA ILE A 67 -7.80 3.78 4.18
C ILE A 67 -8.49 2.57 4.82
N THR A 68 -7.70 1.73 5.49
CA THR A 68 -8.24 0.64 6.32
C THR A 68 -7.86 0.87 7.77
N GLU A 69 -8.76 0.56 8.69
CA GLU A 69 -8.40 0.32 10.09
C GLU A 69 -7.78 -1.06 10.20
N SER A 70 -6.73 -1.21 11.01
CA SER A 70 -6.11 -2.50 11.27
C SER A 70 -5.72 -2.67 12.74
N TRP A 71 -5.96 -3.87 13.26
CA TRP A 71 -5.56 -4.30 14.60
C TRP A 71 -4.61 -5.47 14.48
N TYR A 72 -3.41 -5.30 15.04
CA TYR A 72 -2.39 -6.34 15.04
C TYR A 72 -2.42 -7.11 16.36
N ARG A 73 -2.26 -8.43 16.25
CA ARG A 73 -2.05 -9.33 17.38
C ARG A 73 -1.02 -10.37 16.95
N GLU A 74 0.21 -10.18 17.43
CA GLU A 74 1.37 -10.95 16.99
C GLU A 74 1.56 -10.87 15.46
N SER A 75 1.48 -12.01 14.76
CA SER A 75 1.57 -12.09 13.30
C SER A 75 0.21 -12.03 12.60
N ASN A 76 -0.89 -11.88 13.36
CA ASN A 76 -2.23 -11.78 12.80
C ASN A 76 -2.69 -10.33 12.74
N VAL A 77 -3.55 -10.07 11.76
CA VAL A 77 -4.20 -8.77 11.59
C VAL A 77 -5.68 -8.98 11.40
N THR A 78 -6.48 -8.07 11.94
CA THR A 78 -7.87 -7.83 11.52
C THR A 78 -7.92 -6.46 10.88
N ARG A 79 -8.53 -6.33 9.70
CA ARG A 79 -8.67 -5.08 8.95
C ARG A 79 -10.10 -4.84 8.55
N LYS A 80 -10.47 -3.56 8.52
CA LYS A 80 -11.75 -3.09 8.02
C LYS A 80 -11.51 -1.92 7.07
N LEU A 81 -12.25 -1.88 5.96
CA LEU A 81 -12.23 -0.74 5.06
C LEU A 81 -12.91 0.45 5.74
N LEU A 82 -12.16 1.54 5.91
CA LEU A 82 -12.64 2.77 6.55
C LEU A 82 -13.09 3.79 5.51
N LYS A 83 -12.26 4.02 4.49
CA LYS A 83 -12.55 4.91 3.36
C LYS A 83 -12.05 4.29 2.07
N ASP A 84 -12.76 4.53 0.99
CA ASP A 84 -12.43 4.03 -0.34
C ASP A 84 -12.52 5.14 -1.40
N HIS A 85 -11.81 4.95 -2.50
CA HIS A 85 -11.86 5.78 -3.69
C HIS A 85 -11.56 7.27 -3.42
N LEU A 86 -10.53 7.53 -2.61
CA LEU A 86 -10.06 8.88 -2.31
C LEU A 86 -9.10 9.37 -3.38
N SER A 87 -9.28 10.59 -3.88
CA SER A 87 -8.21 11.30 -4.61
C SER A 87 -7.08 11.66 -3.65
N PHE A 88 -5.89 12.00 -4.16
CA PHE A 88 -4.80 12.45 -3.28
C PHE A 88 -5.17 13.72 -2.49
N GLU A 89 -5.87 14.66 -3.13
CA GLU A 89 -6.34 15.87 -2.46
C GLU A 89 -7.37 15.57 -1.35
N ALA A 90 -8.27 14.61 -1.58
CA ALA A 90 -9.22 14.16 -0.56
C ALA A 90 -8.49 13.44 0.59
N LEU A 91 -7.51 12.60 0.27
CA LEU A 91 -6.68 11.90 1.26
C LEU A 91 -5.93 12.89 2.16
N GLN A 92 -5.38 13.97 1.60
CA GLN A 92 -4.66 15.00 2.37
C GLN A 92 -5.53 15.73 3.41
N LYS A 93 -6.85 15.67 3.28
CA LYS A 93 -7.78 16.22 4.29
C LYS A 93 -7.94 15.28 5.49
N ASP A 94 -7.53 14.02 5.35
CA ASP A 94 -7.68 12.95 6.35
C ASP A 94 -6.37 12.56 7.05
N ILE A 95 -5.22 13.02 6.54
CA ILE A 95 -3.89 12.65 7.04
C ILE A 95 -3.05 13.89 7.33
N SER A 96 -1.95 13.74 8.06
CA SER A 96 -1.07 14.87 8.32
C SER A 96 -0.17 15.18 7.12
N ALA A 97 0.46 16.36 7.12
CA ALA A 97 1.39 16.75 6.07
C ALA A 97 2.59 15.79 6.00
N GLU A 98 3.06 15.29 7.15
CA GLU A 98 4.16 14.33 7.21
C GLU A 98 3.77 12.99 6.55
N ASP A 99 2.54 12.51 6.77
CA ASP A 99 2.05 11.29 6.13
C ASP A 99 1.93 11.47 4.61
N ALA A 100 1.47 12.65 4.17
CA ALA A 100 1.38 12.97 2.76
C ALA A 100 2.77 12.99 2.10
N GLU A 101 3.77 13.56 2.77
CA GLU A 101 5.17 13.52 2.32
C GLU A 101 5.72 12.10 2.29
N ALA A 102 5.47 11.30 3.33
CA ALA A 102 5.88 9.91 3.40
C ALA A 102 5.29 9.07 2.26
N ILE A 103 4.06 9.34 1.84
CA ILE A 103 3.45 8.72 0.65
C ILE A 103 4.24 9.07 -0.61
N VAL A 104 4.57 10.35 -0.84
CA VAL A 104 5.33 10.78 -2.02
C VAL A 104 6.71 10.12 -2.06
N ILE A 105 7.40 10.08 -0.91
CA ILE A 105 8.68 9.39 -0.76
C ILE A 105 8.52 7.91 -1.10
N ARG A 106 7.54 7.24 -0.50
CA ARG A 106 7.28 5.81 -0.72
C ARG A 106 7.02 5.47 -2.20
N LEU A 107 6.20 6.26 -2.88
CA LEU A 107 5.94 6.07 -4.32
C LEU A 107 7.23 6.24 -5.14
N THR A 108 8.04 7.24 -4.80
CA THR A 108 9.31 7.52 -5.47
C THR A 108 10.33 6.40 -5.26
N GLU A 109 10.44 5.86 -4.04
CA GLU A 109 11.32 4.73 -3.73
C GLU A 109 10.94 3.47 -4.51
N VAL A 110 9.64 3.18 -4.61
CA VAL A 110 9.14 2.02 -5.37
C VAL A 110 9.57 2.14 -6.83
N ILE A 111 9.37 3.30 -7.46
CA ILE A 111 9.78 3.54 -8.85
C ILE A 111 11.29 3.35 -9.01
N LYS A 112 12.09 3.97 -8.14
CA LYS A 112 13.56 3.87 -8.22
C LYS A 112 14.05 2.43 -8.06
N LYS A 113 13.50 1.67 -7.11
CA LYS A 113 13.86 0.26 -6.91
C LYS A 113 13.54 -0.57 -8.15
N SER A 114 12.36 -0.39 -8.73
CA SER A 114 11.96 -1.10 -9.95
C SER A 114 12.82 -0.70 -11.16
N GLU A 115 13.10 0.59 -11.35
CA GLU A 115 13.98 1.07 -12.44
C GLU A 115 15.44 0.57 -12.28
N MET A 116 15.92 0.38 -11.04
CA MET A 116 17.24 -0.24 -10.77
C MET A 116 17.26 -1.76 -11.00
N ASP A 117 16.19 -2.47 -10.63
CA ASP A 117 16.10 -3.91 -10.85
C ASP A 117 15.92 -4.25 -12.34
N ASP A 118 15.22 -3.40 -13.10
CA ASP A 118 15.14 -3.46 -14.57
C ASP A 118 16.52 -3.25 -15.24
N TRP A 119 17.45 -2.58 -14.55
CA TRP A 119 18.82 -2.33 -15.01
C TRP A 119 19.78 -3.52 -14.82
N ARG A 120 19.35 -4.60 -14.17
CA ARG A 120 20.13 -5.84 -14.16
C ARG A 120 20.11 -6.42 -15.58
N PRO A 121 21.26 -6.66 -16.22
CA PRO A 121 21.27 -7.18 -17.56
C PRO A 121 20.54 -8.53 -17.59
N LEU A 122 19.58 -8.67 -18.50
CA LEU A 122 18.92 -9.94 -18.87
C LEU A 122 19.92 -10.95 -19.51
N SER A 123 21.20 -10.91 -19.15
CA SER A 123 22.23 -11.81 -19.61
C SER A 123 22.40 -12.97 -18.62
N SER A 124 21.52 -13.96 -18.73
CA SER A 124 21.83 -15.40 -18.61
C SER A 124 20.54 -16.21 -18.52
N ARG A 125 19.81 -16.28 -19.63
CA ARG A 125 18.95 -17.42 -19.95
C ARG A 125 19.37 -17.98 -21.31
N ARG A 126 20.57 -18.54 -21.35
CA ARG A 126 20.98 -19.59 -22.29
C ARG A 126 22.02 -20.45 -21.58
N GLY A 127 21.73 -21.74 -21.47
CA GLY A 127 22.54 -22.76 -20.81
C GLY A 127 21.62 -23.85 -20.30
#